data_AF-A0A6P8HXR3-F1
#
_entry.id   AF-A0A6P8HXR3-F1
#
_cell.length_a   1.000
_cell.length_b   1.000
_cell.length_c   1.000
_cell.angle_alpha   90.00
_cell.angle_beta   90.00
_cell.angle_gamma   90.00
#
_symmetry.space_group_name_H-M   'P 1'
#
loop_
_entity.id
_entity.type
_entity.pdbx_description
1 polymer ?
#
loop_
_entity_poly.entity_id
_entity_poly.type
_entity_poly.pdbx_seq_one_letter_code
_entity_poly.pdbx_strand_id
1 'polypeptide(L)'
;MEKKKQVIVVSLPGESDGQYYEYLRDIVKFFIEMDEKTNGRDHLFIIHDKSGRWYLNRHEFKNAHLIEVDQYLDLWMRDSPPTMPKLQIKFKYRPGYIKSSEAKRVTQAFEKFATQVGLPSLEHCNLVLEGGNIVENGVDCAVVTDRVFKENKGKSEDNVVKALESAIKRKVVFTPDPEDSTGHSDGTVSFVEKDVLLIASYPDPDGQEYLHEVENEVKKECPSIQAIPLPCYMVNKKYRGFTSAEGSYANSLVTYNAVYLPFFSNQTSNQKAFDVFKSSTDKEVVPVHSAGKLAVLGGSIRCLTWQIDQDHPVAQSLFRYIEGSGDDGQDNDDGSENEN
;
A
#
# COMPACT_ATOMS: atom_id res chain seq x y z
N MET A 1 -7.75 17.87 21.22
CA MET A 1 -6.48 17.35 20.67
C MET A 1 -6.73 16.99 19.22
N GLU A 2 -5.84 17.39 18.32
CA GLU A 2 -5.91 16.97 16.92
C GLU A 2 -5.76 15.43 16.84
N LYS A 3 -6.54 14.78 15.99
CA LYS A 3 -6.43 13.32 15.81
C LYS A 3 -5.06 13.01 15.20
N LYS A 4 -4.36 12.00 15.74
CA LYS A 4 -3.13 11.49 15.14
C LYS A 4 -3.44 10.97 13.73
N LYS A 5 -2.69 11.42 12.73
CA LYS A 5 -2.86 11.04 11.32
C LYS A 5 -1.79 10.05 10.89
N GLN A 6 -1.97 9.47 9.71
CA GLN A 6 -0.90 8.77 9.02
C GLN A 6 -0.55 9.48 7.71
N VAL A 7 0.66 9.22 7.23
CA VAL A 7 1.11 9.63 5.91
C VAL A 7 0.83 8.50 4.94
N ILE A 8 0.14 8.84 3.85
CA ILE A 8 -0.16 7.96 2.72
C ILE A 8 0.64 8.50 1.54
N VAL A 9 1.51 7.68 0.96
CA VAL A 9 2.30 8.04 -0.21
C VAL A 9 1.89 7.19 -1.40
N VAL A 10 1.59 7.84 -2.51
CA VAL A 10 1.28 7.23 -3.81
C VAL A 10 2.27 7.72 -4.85
N SER A 11 2.44 6.95 -5.94
CA SER A 11 3.35 7.31 -7.03
C SER A 11 2.63 7.29 -8.37
N LEU A 12 2.76 8.38 -9.14
CA LEU A 12 2.43 8.42 -10.55
C LEU A 12 3.62 7.88 -11.36
N PRO A 13 3.49 6.72 -12.04
CA PRO A 13 4.50 6.27 -12.98
C PRO A 13 4.68 7.30 -14.11
N GLY A 14 5.90 7.40 -14.64
CA GLY A 14 6.19 8.32 -15.75
C GLY A 14 5.57 7.85 -17.07
N GLU A 15 5.36 8.77 -18.02
CA GLU A 15 4.85 8.44 -19.37
C GLU A 15 5.75 7.44 -20.12
N SER A 16 7.06 7.44 -19.83
CA SER A 16 7.99 6.46 -20.40
C SER A 16 7.77 5.03 -19.88
N ASP A 17 7.00 4.87 -18.79
CA ASP A 17 6.59 3.55 -18.33
C ASP A 17 5.43 3.01 -19.17
N GLY A 18 5.80 2.26 -20.22
CA GLY A 18 4.83 1.59 -21.08
C GLY A 18 3.94 0.57 -20.36
N GLN A 19 4.17 0.25 -19.08
CA GLN A 19 3.28 -0.60 -18.28
C GLN A 19 1.99 0.07 -17.86
N TYR A 20 2.04 1.37 -17.57
CA TYR A 20 0.91 2.09 -16.97
C TYR A 20 0.40 3.24 -17.84
N TYR A 21 1.04 3.50 -18.97
CA TYR A 21 0.74 4.62 -19.87
C TYR A 21 -0.77 4.79 -20.16
N GLU A 22 -1.48 3.71 -20.49
CA GLU A 22 -2.92 3.73 -20.81
C GLU A 22 -3.80 4.08 -19.60
N TYR A 23 -3.28 3.93 -18.38
CA TYR A 23 -4.00 4.10 -17.12
C TYR A 23 -3.59 5.36 -16.35
N LEU A 24 -2.62 6.14 -16.82
CA LEU A 24 -2.14 7.34 -16.12
C LEU A 24 -3.27 8.31 -15.74
N ARG A 25 -4.27 8.48 -16.62
CA ARG A 25 -5.44 9.32 -16.33
C ARG A 25 -6.32 8.74 -15.24
N ASP A 26 -6.50 7.43 -15.17
CA ASP A 26 -7.30 6.79 -14.14
C ASP A 26 -6.56 6.74 -12.79
N ILE A 27 -5.23 6.61 -12.82
CA ILE A 27 -4.36 6.76 -11.65
C ILE A 27 -4.48 8.18 -11.08
N VAL A 28 -4.45 9.21 -11.93
CA VAL A 28 -4.61 10.61 -11.49
C VAL A 28 -6.01 10.87 -10.92
N LYS A 29 -7.08 10.29 -11.50
CA LYS A 29 -8.43 10.37 -10.90
C LYS A 29 -8.47 9.74 -9.52
N PHE A 30 -7.79 8.60 -9.32
CA PHE A 30 -7.65 8.00 -8.00
C PHE A 30 -6.91 8.93 -7.03
N PHE A 31 -5.86 9.62 -7.45
CA PHE A 31 -5.17 10.58 -6.57
C PHE A 31 -6.03 11.79 -6.20
N ILE A 32 -6.81 12.31 -7.15
CA ILE A 32 -7.77 13.39 -6.89
C ILE A 32 -8.84 12.94 -5.89
N GLU A 33 -9.41 11.74 -6.06
CA GLU A 33 -10.36 11.21 -5.08
C GLU A 33 -9.69 11.01 -3.71
N MET A 34 -8.47 10.46 -3.67
CA MET A 34 -7.74 10.30 -2.41
C MET A 34 -7.43 11.63 -1.73
N ASP A 35 -7.13 12.71 -2.47
CA ASP A 35 -6.96 14.06 -1.91
C ASP A 35 -8.20 14.49 -1.11
N GLU A 36 -9.36 14.38 -1.74
CA GLU A 36 -10.64 14.72 -1.11
C GLU A 36 -10.98 13.82 0.08
N LYS A 37 -10.77 12.50 -0.07
CA LYS A 37 -11.13 11.52 0.96
C LYS A 37 -10.18 11.56 2.16
N THR A 38 -8.91 11.85 1.96
CA THR A 38 -7.91 11.93 3.04
C THR A 38 -7.92 13.29 3.74
N ASN A 39 -8.46 14.35 3.11
CA ASN A 39 -8.50 15.68 3.71
C ASN A 39 -9.14 15.67 5.11
N GLY A 40 -8.41 16.20 6.09
CA GLY A 40 -8.79 16.21 7.51
C GLY A 40 -8.65 14.87 8.24
N ARG A 41 -8.36 13.77 7.54
CA ARG A 41 -8.21 12.42 8.10
C ARG A 41 -6.76 11.95 8.13
N ASP A 42 -6.03 12.12 7.02
CA ASP A 42 -4.67 11.62 6.83
C ASP A 42 -3.91 12.56 5.87
N HIS A 43 -2.58 12.51 5.90
CA HIS A 43 -1.74 13.26 4.96
C HIS A 43 -1.55 12.45 3.67
N LEU A 44 -1.64 13.12 2.52
CA LEU A 44 -1.38 12.51 1.22
C LEU A 44 -0.12 13.12 0.60
N PHE A 45 0.77 12.26 0.12
CA PHE A 45 1.92 12.63 -0.70
C PHE A 45 1.81 11.94 -2.06
N ILE A 46 1.96 12.71 -3.13
CA ILE A 46 1.96 12.21 -4.50
C ILE A 46 3.35 12.41 -5.08
N ILE A 47 4.05 11.32 -5.35
CA ILE A 47 5.33 11.33 -6.03
C ILE A 47 5.09 11.24 -7.53
N HIS A 48 5.79 12.05 -8.32
CA HIS A 48 5.71 12.00 -9.77
C HIS A 48 7.03 12.43 -10.41
N ASP A 49 7.29 12.00 -11.66
CA ASP A 49 8.36 12.61 -12.45
C ASP A 49 7.87 13.85 -13.21
N LYS A 50 8.77 14.46 -14.01
CA LYS A 50 8.44 15.65 -14.82
C LYS A 50 7.25 15.45 -15.76
N SER A 51 7.01 14.23 -16.26
CA SER A 51 5.86 13.96 -17.14
C SER A 51 4.53 14.05 -16.38
N GLY A 52 4.54 13.74 -15.08
CA GLY A 52 3.39 13.85 -14.20
C GLY A 52 2.81 15.26 -14.07
N ARG A 53 3.62 16.31 -14.24
CA ARG A 53 3.18 17.72 -14.18
C ARG A 53 2.00 18.00 -15.09
N TRP A 54 2.02 17.43 -16.30
CA TRP A 54 0.94 17.60 -17.27
C TRP A 54 -0.38 17.17 -16.62
N TYR A 55 -0.43 15.98 -16.04
CA TYR A 55 -1.64 15.43 -15.43
C TYR A 55 -2.07 16.16 -14.16
N LEU A 56 -1.12 16.41 -13.25
CA LEU A 56 -1.42 16.85 -11.88
C LEU A 56 -1.71 18.35 -11.78
N ASN A 57 -1.02 19.21 -12.54
CA ASN A 57 -1.18 20.67 -12.44
C ASN A 57 -2.54 21.19 -12.97
N ARG A 58 -3.38 20.29 -13.46
CA ARG A 58 -4.76 20.59 -13.86
C ARG A 58 -5.76 20.52 -12.72
N HIS A 59 -5.30 20.12 -11.54
CA HIS A 59 -6.12 20.01 -10.35
C HIS A 59 -5.48 20.79 -9.20
N GLU A 60 -6.31 21.51 -8.46
CA GLU A 60 -5.90 22.18 -7.23
C GLU A 60 -6.09 21.21 -6.06
N PHE A 61 -5.00 20.54 -5.68
CA PHE A 61 -4.98 19.62 -4.54
C PHE A 61 -5.12 20.38 -3.22
N LYS A 62 -6.01 19.92 -2.34
CA LYS A 62 -6.32 20.59 -1.07
C LYS A 62 -5.58 20.01 0.12
N ASN A 63 -5.20 18.73 0.03
CA ASN A 63 -4.54 17.99 1.10
C ASN A 63 -3.20 17.39 0.65
N ALA A 64 -3.05 17.10 -0.64
CA ALA A 64 -1.90 16.39 -1.17
C ALA A 64 -0.68 17.30 -1.29
N HIS A 65 0.45 16.77 -0.87
CA HIS A 65 1.76 17.35 -1.12
C HIS A 65 2.39 16.67 -2.34
N LEU A 66 2.80 17.44 -3.33
CA LEU A 66 3.43 16.92 -4.54
C LEU A 66 4.95 16.90 -4.37
N ILE A 67 5.58 15.77 -4.70
CA ILE A 67 7.04 15.63 -4.75
C ILE A 67 7.44 15.22 -6.16
N GLU A 68 8.16 16.11 -6.84
CA GLU A 68 8.77 15.77 -8.13
C GLU A 68 10.11 15.04 -7.94
N VAL A 69 10.32 13.97 -8.71
CA VAL A 69 11.57 13.21 -8.78
C VAL A 69 12.13 13.14 -10.19
N ASP A 70 13.45 12.99 -10.33
CA ASP A 70 14.07 12.84 -11.65
C ASP A 70 13.75 11.50 -12.33
N GLN A 71 13.54 10.46 -11.53
CA GLN A 71 13.18 9.12 -11.99
C GLN A 71 11.89 8.69 -11.33
N TYR A 72 10.88 8.37 -12.13
CA TYR A 72 9.59 7.89 -11.63
C TYR A 72 9.76 6.63 -10.76
N LEU A 73 8.89 6.51 -9.76
CA LEU A 73 8.77 5.30 -8.95
C LEU A 73 7.69 4.37 -9.52
N ASP A 74 7.73 3.12 -9.10
CA ASP A 74 6.73 2.13 -9.47
C ASP A 74 5.35 2.50 -8.89
N LEU A 75 4.28 2.00 -9.51
CA LEU A 75 2.91 2.25 -9.05
C LEU A 75 2.62 1.58 -7.70
N TRP A 76 3.20 0.39 -7.49
CA TRP A 76 2.95 -0.46 -6.33
C TRP A 76 3.80 -0.05 -5.14
N MET A 77 3.44 1.09 -4.54
CA MET A 77 4.15 1.68 -3.41
C MET A 77 4.08 0.84 -2.12
N ARG A 78 3.26 -0.21 -2.06
CA ARG A 78 3.21 -1.14 -0.93
C ARG A 78 4.39 -2.11 -0.88
N ASP A 79 4.89 -2.55 -2.03
CA ASP A 79 5.63 -3.80 -2.09
C ASP A 79 7.14 -3.62 -1.88
N SER A 80 7.72 -2.68 -2.62
CA SER A 80 9.16 -2.42 -2.55
C SER A 80 9.57 -1.52 -1.39
N PRO A 81 8.89 -0.39 -1.08
CA PRO A 81 9.25 0.47 0.05
C PRO A 81 9.27 -0.24 1.41
N PRO A 82 9.86 0.37 2.45
CA PRO A 82 9.79 -0.15 3.81
C PRO A 82 8.35 -0.30 4.27
N THR A 83 8.05 -1.36 5.02
CA THR A 83 6.67 -1.68 5.39
C THR A 83 6.42 -1.52 6.89
N MET A 84 5.13 -1.54 7.25
CA MET A 84 4.55 -1.30 8.57
C MET A 84 4.69 0.15 9.03
N PRO A 85 3.58 0.87 9.29
CA PRO A 85 3.60 2.31 9.55
C PRO A 85 4.56 2.76 10.66
N LYS A 86 4.65 1.98 11.75
CA LYS A 86 5.47 2.30 12.93
C LYS A 86 6.91 1.80 12.87
N LEU A 87 7.23 0.83 12.02
CA LEU A 87 8.55 0.17 12.00
C LEU A 87 9.37 0.50 10.75
N GLN A 88 8.72 0.67 9.59
CA GLN A 88 9.39 0.99 8.33
C GLN A 88 10.60 0.09 8.05
N ILE A 89 10.39 -1.23 8.12
CA ILE A 89 11.44 -2.22 7.87
C ILE A 89 11.55 -2.47 6.36
N LYS A 90 12.76 -2.39 5.83
CA LYS A 90 13.05 -2.65 4.41
C LYS A 90 13.44 -4.12 4.22
N PHE A 91 12.60 -4.87 3.51
CA PHE A 91 12.88 -6.24 3.09
C PHE A 91 13.59 -6.28 1.73
N LYS A 92 14.10 -7.46 1.35
CA LYS A 92 14.70 -7.66 0.04
C LYS A 92 13.62 -7.84 -1.01
N TYR A 93 13.37 -6.80 -1.79
CA TYR A 93 12.41 -6.85 -2.89
C TYR A 93 12.96 -7.69 -4.07
N ARG A 94 12.48 -8.93 -4.18
CA ARG A 94 12.80 -9.84 -5.30
C ARG A 94 11.72 -10.92 -5.44
N PRO A 95 10.46 -10.53 -5.75
CA PRO A 95 9.36 -11.47 -5.84
C PRO A 95 9.59 -12.51 -6.94
N GLY A 96 9.05 -13.71 -6.75
CA GLY A 96 9.11 -14.78 -7.74
C GLY A 96 8.31 -14.50 -9.03
N TYR A 97 7.35 -13.57 -8.97
CA TYR A 97 6.40 -13.30 -10.07
C TYR A 97 6.85 -12.18 -11.04
N ILE A 98 7.96 -11.47 -10.77
CA ILE A 98 8.55 -10.47 -11.69
C ILE A 98 9.99 -10.81 -12.07
N LYS A 99 10.50 -10.17 -13.12
CA LYS A 99 11.90 -10.34 -13.54
C LYS A 99 12.83 -9.69 -12.52
N SER A 100 13.97 -10.32 -12.24
CA SER A 100 14.98 -9.75 -11.31
C SER A 100 15.52 -8.39 -11.75
N SER A 101 15.58 -8.12 -13.06
CA SER A 101 15.97 -6.80 -13.59
C SER A 101 14.94 -5.70 -13.25
N GLU A 102 13.67 -6.06 -13.22
CA GLU A 102 12.57 -5.17 -12.87
C GLU A 102 12.58 -4.87 -11.37
N ALA A 103 12.69 -5.91 -10.52
CA ALA A 103 12.83 -5.74 -9.08
C ALA A 103 14.03 -4.83 -8.71
N LYS A 104 15.16 -4.99 -9.41
CA LYS A 104 16.33 -4.14 -9.25
C LYS A 104 16.06 -2.69 -9.65
N ARG A 105 15.39 -2.47 -10.80
CA ARG A 105 15.02 -1.12 -11.26
C ARG A 105 14.14 -0.40 -10.24
N VAL A 106 13.09 -1.08 -9.73
CA VAL A 106 12.17 -0.55 -8.73
C VAL A 106 12.91 -0.20 -7.43
N THR A 107 13.76 -1.11 -6.95
CA THR A 107 14.55 -0.89 -5.74
C THR A 107 15.48 0.32 -5.87
N GLN A 108 16.20 0.43 -7.00
CA GLN A 108 17.11 1.54 -7.26
C GLN A 108 16.38 2.89 -7.41
N ALA A 109 15.21 2.90 -8.03
CA ALA A 109 14.38 4.11 -8.13
C ALA A 109 13.98 4.60 -6.72
N PHE A 110 13.53 3.68 -5.86
CA PHE A 110 13.21 4.00 -4.47
C PHE A 110 14.44 4.50 -3.68
N GLU A 111 15.61 3.88 -3.84
CA GLU A 111 16.85 4.32 -3.16
C GLU A 111 17.27 5.75 -3.56
N LYS A 112 17.11 6.11 -4.83
CA LYS A 112 17.35 7.48 -5.31
C LYS A 112 16.37 8.46 -4.70
N PHE A 113 15.07 8.13 -4.72
CA PHE A 113 14.05 8.94 -4.06
C PHE A 113 14.33 9.10 -2.57
N ALA A 114 14.67 8.01 -1.88
CA ALA A 114 14.99 8.02 -0.46
C ALA A 114 16.17 8.96 -0.14
N THR A 115 17.18 8.98 -1.01
CA THR A 115 18.31 9.91 -0.90
C THR A 115 17.87 11.35 -1.16
N GLN A 116 17.08 11.58 -2.21
CA GLN A 116 16.58 12.91 -2.59
C GLN A 116 15.78 13.58 -1.46
N VAL A 117 14.89 12.83 -0.80
CA VAL A 117 14.06 13.36 0.29
C VAL A 117 14.70 13.22 1.68
N GLY A 118 15.96 12.79 1.73
CA GLY A 118 16.73 12.70 2.97
C GLY A 118 16.15 11.71 4.00
N LEU A 119 15.66 10.55 3.55
CA LEU A 119 15.18 9.50 4.47
C LEU A 119 16.28 9.07 5.45
N PRO A 120 15.92 8.72 6.69
CA PRO A 120 16.87 8.20 7.66
C PRO A 120 17.41 6.83 7.21
N SER A 121 18.48 6.36 7.85
CA SER A 121 18.91 4.97 7.73
C SER A 121 17.76 4.03 8.13
N LEU A 122 17.45 3.08 7.26
CA LEU A 122 16.37 2.12 7.44
C LEU A 122 16.88 0.85 8.11
N GLU A 123 16.05 0.23 8.94
CA GLU A 123 16.31 -1.14 9.39
C GLU A 123 16.04 -2.12 8.24
N HIS A 124 16.96 -3.06 8.02
CA HIS A 124 16.87 -4.02 6.93
C HIS A 124 16.68 -5.44 7.44
N CYS A 125 15.79 -6.19 6.77
CA CYS A 125 15.65 -7.64 6.94
C CYS A 125 16.05 -8.37 5.66
N ASN A 126 17.00 -9.30 5.75
CA ASN A 126 17.52 -10.05 4.60
C ASN A 126 16.67 -11.29 4.25
N LEU A 127 15.35 -11.13 4.32
CA LEU A 127 14.37 -12.06 3.75
C LEU A 127 13.81 -11.47 2.47
N VAL A 128 13.60 -12.32 1.46
CA VAL A 128 12.80 -11.96 0.29
C VAL A 128 11.34 -11.92 0.74
N LEU A 129 10.76 -10.73 0.73
CA LEU A 129 9.38 -10.48 1.13
C LEU A 129 8.97 -9.08 0.68
N GLU A 130 7.70 -8.94 0.28
CA GLU A 130 7.08 -7.67 -0.09
C GLU A 130 6.20 -7.14 1.05
N GLY A 131 6.07 -5.82 1.13
CA GLY A 131 5.16 -5.20 2.10
C GLY A 131 3.69 -5.60 1.92
N GLY A 132 3.26 -5.96 0.71
CA GLY A 132 1.91 -6.47 0.43
C GLY A 132 1.64 -7.82 1.08
N ASN A 133 2.69 -8.62 1.30
CA ASN A 133 2.55 -9.92 1.96
C ASN A 133 2.64 -9.85 3.50
N ILE A 134 2.60 -8.64 4.09
CA ILE A 134 2.56 -8.45 5.54
C ILE A 134 1.32 -7.63 5.89
N VAL A 135 0.40 -8.22 6.65
CA VAL A 135 -0.78 -7.54 7.20
C VAL A 135 -0.72 -7.61 8.72
N GLU A 136 -0.58 -6.47 9.41
CA GLU A 136 -0.31 -6.41 10.85
C GLU A 136 -1.32 -5.56 11.62
N ASN A 137 -1.53 -5.88 12.90
CA ASN A 137 -2.58 -5.27 13.74
C ASN A 137 -2.12 -4.03 14.53
N GLY A 138 -0.88 -3.59 14.36
CA GLY A 138 -0.28 -2.45 15.05
C GLY A 138 0.26 -2.76 16.45
N VAL A 139 0.16 -4.02 16.91
CA VAL A 139 0.42 -4.43 18.29
C VAL A 139 1.36 -5.63 18.36
N ASP A 140 0.86 -6.84 18.07
CA ASP A 140 1.51 -8.11 18.44
C ASP A 140 1.31 -9.24 17.42
N CYS A 141 0.43 -9.07 16.43
CA CYS A 141 0.09 -10.09 15.45
C CYS A 141 0.24 -9.58 14.01
N ALA A 142 0.75 -10.44 13.13
CA ALA A 142 0.80 -10.21 11.70
C ALA A 142 0.43 -11.50 10.93
N VAL A 143 -0.12 -11.33 9.73
CA VAL A 143 -0.45 -12.40 8.79
C VAL A 143 0.48 -12.29 7.58
N VAL A 144 1.04 -13.43 7.18
CA VAL A 144 1.94 -13.58 6.02
C VAL A 144 1.64 -14.91 5.34
N THR A 145 1.67 -14.98 4.00
CA THR A 145 1.49 -16.27 3.32
C THR A 145 2.72 -17.17 3.43
N ASP A 146 2.51 -18.48 3.41
CA ASP A 146 3.55 -19.51 3.45
C ASP A 146 4.51 -19.47 2.24
N ARG A 147 4.15 -18.71 1.19
CA ARG A 147 5.00 -18.38 0.04
C ARG A 147 6.38 -17.86 0.46
N VAL A 148 6.47 -17.17 1.60
CA VAL A 148 7.75 -16.69 2.15
C VAL A 148 8.78 -17.82 2.32
N PHE A 149 8.36 -19.04 2.64
CA PHE A 149 9.26 -20.20 2.74
C PHE A 149 9.78 -20.63 1.36
N LYS A 150 8.91 -20.60 0.33
CA LYS A 150 9.28 -20.94 -1.06
C LYS A 150 10.28 -19.93 -1.64
N GLU A 151 10.18 -18.66 -1.28
CA GLU A 151 11.06 -17.60 -1.79
C GLU A 151 12.39 -17.49 -1.01
N ASN A 152 12.44 -18.06 0.20
CA ASN A 152 13.61 -18.08 1.07
C ASN A 152 14.21 -19.49 1.26
N LYS A 153 14.06 -20.40 0.27
CA LYS A 153 14.56 -21.80 0.26
C LYS A 153 16.03 -22.01 0.68
N GLY A 154 16.86 -20.98 0.65
CA GLY A 154 18.23 -21.01 1.19
C GLY A 154 18.32 -20.94 2.73
N LYS A 155 17.19 -20.88 3.43
CA LYS A 155 17.06 -20.83 4.89
C LYS A 155 16.09 -21.92 5.36
N SER A 156 16.30 -22.45 6.56
CA SER A 156 15.28 -23.31 7.19
C SER A 156 14.04 -22.49 7.57
N GLU A 157 12.88 -23.13 7.62
CA GLU A 157 11.62 -22.48 8.00
C GLU A 157 11.74 -21.80 9.37
N ASP A 158 12.27 -22.49 10.39
CA ASP A 158 12.55 -21.91 11.71
C ASP A 158 13.36 -20.62 11.66
N ASN A 159 14.35 -20.54 10.77
CA ASN A 159 15.17 -19.34 10.62
C ASN A 159 14.42 -18.22 9.88
N VAL A 160 13.54 -18.57 8.94
CA VAL A 160 12.64 -17.60 8.30
C VAL A 160 11.67 -17.03 9.34
N VAL A 161 11.01 -17.88 10.13
CA VAL A 161 10.09 -17.48 11.20
C VAL A 161 10.80 -16.56 12.20
N LYS A 162 11.93 -16.99 12.78
CA LYS A 162 12.66 -16.19 13.77
C LYS A 162 13.15 -14.86 13.22
N ALA A 163 13.67 -14.84 11.99
CA ALA A 163 14.15 -13.60 11.38
C ALA A 163 12.98 -12.64 11.10
N LEU A 164 11.84 -13.16 10.64
CA LEU A 164 10.65 -12.37 10.35
C LEU A 164 10.04 -11.81 11.64
N GLU A 165 9.71 -12.67 12.61
CA GLU A 165 9.11 -12.25 13.90
C GLU A 165 10.00 -11.28 14.67
N SER A 166 11.33 -11.46 14.61
CA SER A 166 12.30 -10.52 15.19
C SER A 166 12.28 -9.16 14.49
N ALA A 167 12.29 -9.14 13.15
CA ALA A 167 12.28 -7.91 12.36
C ALA A 167 10.97 -7.13 12.54
N ILE A 168 9.83 -7.82 12.51
CA ILE A 168 8.52 -7.18 12.63
C ILE A 168 8.04 -7.03 14.07
N LYS A 169 8.77 -7.58 15.05
CA LYS A 169 8.49 -7.50 16.51
C LYS A 169 7.09 -7.98 16.88
N ARG A 170 6.59 -9.02 16.20
CA ARG A 170 5.23 -9.58 16.35
C ARG A 170 5.24 -11.07 16.08
N LYS A 171 4.24 -11.76 16.62
CA LYS A 171 3.92 -13.14 16.25
C LYS A 171 3.39 -13.16 14.81
N VAL A 172 3.81 -14.16 14.02
CA VAL A 172 3.34 -14.30 12.64
C VAL A 172 2.42 -15.51 12.51
N VAL A 173 1.23 -15.27 11.98
CA VAL A 173 0.31 -16.27 11.44
C VAL A 173 0.72 -16.55 9.99
N PHE A 174 1.08 -17.80 9.69
CA PHE A 174 1.37 -18.22 8.33
C PHE A 174 0.12 -18.84 7.71
N THR A 175 -0.38 -18.24 6.63
CA THR A 175 -1.58 -18.72 5.93
C THR A 175 -1.21 -19.39 4.61
N PRO A 176 -2.07 -20.25 4.05
CA PRO A 176 -1.89 -20.75 2.70
C PRO A 176 -1.69 -19.61 1.70
N ASP A 177 -0.82 -19.84 0.71
CA ASP A 177 -0.75 -19.01 -0.50
C ASP A 177 -2.13 -19.00 -1.19
N PRO A 178 -2.76 -17.84 -1.43
CA PRO A 178 -4.05 -17.79 -2.12
C PRO A 178 -3.99 -18.20 -3.60
N GLU A 179 -2.78 -18.49 -4.12
CA GLU A 179 -2.53 -18.90 -5.50
C GLU A 179 -3.03 -17.89 -6.55
N ASP A 180 -3.13 -16.62 -6.15
CA ASP A 180 -3.37 -15.51 -7.07
C ASP A 180 -2.07 -15.09 -7.80
N SER A 181 -2.07 -13.94 -8.46
CA SER A 181 -0.92 -13.52 -9.25
C SER A 181 0.29 -13.07 -8.42
N THR A 182 0.09 -12.76 -7.14
CA THR A 182 1.14 -12.28 -6.24
C THR A 182 1.32 -13.17 -5.02
N GLY A 183 0.32 -13.90 -4.55
CA GLY A 183 0.35 -14.67 -3.30
C GLY A 183 0.45 -13.78 -2.06
N HIS A 184 -0.15 -12.59 -2.10
CA HIS A 184 -0.06 -11.58 -1.04
C HIS A 184 -1.21 -11.71 -0.05
N SER A 185 -0.89 -11.68 1.26
CA SER A 185 -1.90 -11.65 2.32
C SER A 185 -2.85 -10.45 2.21
N ASP A 186 -2.41 -9.31 1.67
CA ASP A 186 -3.25 -8.12 1.61
C ASP A 186 -4.31 -8.10 0.50
N GLY A 187 -4.31 -9.13 -0.35
CA GLY A 187 -5.42 -9.46 -1.23
C GLY A 187 -6.51 -10.26 -0.53
N THR A 188 -6.22 -10.88 0.62
CA THR A 188 -7.11 -11.84 1.28
C THR A 188 -7.45 -11.52 2.72
N VAL A 189 -6.66 -10.72 3.45
CA VAL A 189 -6.96 -10.35 4.83
C VAL A 189 -6.74 -8.86 5.10
N SER A 190 -7.49 -8.32 6.08
CA SER A 190 -7.38 -6.92 6.48
C SER A 190 -7.64 -6.75 7.98
N PHE A 191 -6.63 -6.33 8.74
CA PHE A 191 -6.86 -5.87 10.11
C PHE A 191 -7.56 -4.52 10.08
N VAL A 192 -8.80 -4.49 10.56
CA VAL A 192 -9.61 -3.26 10.67
C VAL A 192 -9.56 -2.68 12.07
N GLU A 193 -9.26 -3.52 13.07
CA GLU A 193 -8.90 -3.13 14.43
C GLU A 193 -7.73 -3.99 14.93
N LYS A 194 -7.20 -3.65 16.11
CA LYS A 194 -6.11 -4.42 16.74
C LYS A 194 -6.47 -5.89 17.00
N ASP A 195 -7.76 -6.18 17.15
CA ASP A 195 -8.34 -7.46 17.53
C ASP A 195 -9.38 -7.96 16.52
N VAL A 196 -9.56 -7.30 15.37
CA VAL A 196 -10.52 -7.71 14.34
C VAL A 196 -9.82 -7.85 12.99
N LEU A 197 -9.81 -9.09 12.47
CA LEU A 197 -9.27 -9.46 11.17
C LEU A 197 -10.41 -9.85 10.24
N LEU A 198 -10.53 -9.15 9.11
CA LEU A 198 -11.41 -9.55 8.03
C LEU A 198 -10.68 -10.54 7.11
N ILE A 199 -11.33 -11.64 6.74
CA ILE A 199 -10.78 -12.67 5.85
C ILE A 199 -11.68 -12.83 4.63
N ALA A 200 -11.11 -12.73 3.44
CA ALA A 200 -11.82 -12.91 2.18
C ALA A 200 -12.54 -14.25 2.14
N SER A 201 -13.83 -14.21 1.80
CA SER A 201 -14.71 -15.36 1.69
C SER A 201 -15.30 -15.39 0.28
N TYR A 202 -14.87 -16.36 -0.52
CA TYR A 202 -15.41 -16.60 -1.86
C TYR A 202 -16.48 -17.69 -1.80
N PRO A 203 -17.57 -17.58 -2.58
CA PRO A 203 -18.75 -18.43 -2.41
C PRO A 203 -18.55 -19.89 -2.87
N ASP A 204 -17.47 -20.20 -3.58
CA ASP A 204 -17.13 -21.54 -4.02
C ASP A 204 -16.46 -22.39 -2.91
N PRO A 205 -16.45 -23.72 -3.03
CA PRO A 205 -15.90 -24.61 -2.00
C PRO A 205 -14.44 -24.33 -1.64
N ASP A 206 -13.58 -24.07 -2.62
CA ASP A 206 -12.15 -23.81 -2.41
C ASP A 206 -11.97 -22.51 -1.60
N GLY A 207 -12.77 -21.48 -1.90
CA GLY A 207 -12.83 -20.25 -1.13
C GLY A 207 -13.29 -20.41 0.32
N GLN A 208 -14.21 -21.34 0.59
CA GLN A 208 -14.65 -21.64 1.96
C GLN A 208 -13.61 -22.46 2.73
N GLU A 209 -12.91 -23.38 2.05
CA GLU A 209 -11.79 -24.13 2.63
C GLU A 209 -10.64 -23.17 3.01
N TYR A 210 -10.25 -22.27 2.10
CA TYR A 210 -9.25 -21.23 2.38
C TYR A 210 -9.59 -20.39 3.62
N LEU A 211 -10.84 -19.90 3.71
CA LEU A 211 -11.30 -19.15 4.88
C LEU A 211 -11.11 -19.96 6.16
N HIS A 212 -11.51 -21.23 6.17
CA HIS A 212 -11.39 -22.08 7.34
C HIS A 212 -9.93 -22.35 7.75
N GLU A 213 -9.04 -22.55 6.79
CA GLU A 213 -7.60 -22.73 7.04
C GLU A 213 -6.99 -21.46 7.67
N VAL A 214 -7.32 -20.28 7.15
CA VAL A 214 -6.86 -19.01 7.72
C VAL A 214 -7.42 -18.81 9.14
N GLU A 215 -8.71 -19.06 9.37
CA GLU A 215 -9.33 -18.97 10.71
C GLU A 215 -8.64 -19.88 11.73
N ASN A 216 -8.29 -21.12 11.33
CA ASN A 216 -7.61 -22.06 12.19
C ASN A 216 -6.20 -21.60 12.56
N GLU A 217 -5.40 -21.12 11.61
CA GLU A 217 -4.07 -20.60 11.89
C GLU A 217 -4.11 -19.33 12.74
N VAL A 218 -5.05 -18.42 12.48
CA VAL A 218 -5.25 -17.22 13.30
C VAL A 218 -5.61 -17.61 14.74
N LYS A 219 -6.55 -18.54 14.92
CA LYS A 219 -6.97 -19.00 16.26
C LYS A 219 -5.84 -19.69 17.02
N LYS A 220 -4.94 -20.38 16.31
CA LYS A 220 -3.81 -21.09 16.89
C LYS A 220 -2.70 -20.14 17.35
N GLU A 221 -2.31 -19.19 16.51
CA GLU A 221 -1.15 -18.32 16.75
C GLU A 221 -1.52 -17.00 17.46
N CYS A 222 -2.73 -16.47 17.22
CA CYS A 222 -3.24 -15.21 17.79
C CYS A 222 -4.70 -15.37 18.28
N PRO A 223 -4.98 -16.16 19.33
CA PRO A 223 -6.34 -16.55 19.75
C PRO A 223 -7.25 -15.40 20.21
N SER A 224 -6.70 -14.22 20.49
CA SER A 224 -7.46 -13.02 20.84
C SER A 224 -8.04 -12.28 19.63
N ILE A 225 -7.62 -12.63 18.41
CA ILE A 225 -8.10 -12.02 17.18
C ILE A 225 -9.47 -12.61 16.82
N GLN A 226 -10.45 -11.73 16.64
CA GLN A 226 -11.74 -12.05 16.05
C GLN A 226 -11.60 -12.07 14.52
N ALA A 227 -11.66 -13.26 13.95
CA ALA A 227 -11.77 -13.45 12.50
C ALA A 227 -13.22 -13.26 12.04
N ILE A 228 -13.44 -12.45 11.00
CA ILE A 228 -14.75 -12.19 10.41
C ILE A 228 -14.69 -12.43 8.90
N PRO A 229 -15.57 -13.27 8.33
CA PRO A 229 -15.66 -13.45 6.89
C PRO A 229 -16.06 -12.16 6.16
N LEU A 230 -15.31 -11.83 5.11
CA LEU A 230 -15.52 -10.69 4.23
C LEU A 230 -15.96 -11.20 2.84
N PRO A 231 -17.23 -11.02 2.45
CA PRO A 231 -17.73 -11.49 1.17
C PRO A 231 -16.95 -10.88 -0.02
N CYS A 232 -16.32 -11.74 -0.81
CA CYS A 232 -15.54 -11.38 -1.98
C CYS A 232 -16.07 -12.11 -3.24
N TYR A 233 -15.61 -11.68 -4.40
CA TYR A 233 -15.87 -12.34 -5.67
C TYR A 233 -14.64 -12.24 -6.57
N MET A 234 -14.58 -13.08 -7.60
CA MET A 234 -13.49 -13.07 -8.57
C MET A 234 -13.99 -12.65 -9.94
N VAL A 235 -13.10 -12.00 -10.71
CA VAL A 235 -13.32 -11.71 -12.13
C VAL A 235 -12.17 -12.31 -12.93
N ASN A 236 -12.49 -13.14 -13.92
CA ASN A 236 -11.49 -13.74 -14.81
C ASN A 236 -11.03 -12.74 -15.89
N LYS A 237 -10.33 -11.68 -15.46
CA LYS A 237 -9.66 -10.71 -16.32
C LYS A 237 -8.20 -10.63 -15.91
N LYS A 238 -7.31 -10.57 -16.91
CA LYS A 238 -5.87 -10.43 -16.67
C LYS A 238 -5.30 -9.24 -17.42
N TYR A 239 -4.36 -8.55 -16.79
CA TYR A 239 -3.53 -7.53 -17.42
C TYR A 239 -2.06 -7.91 -17.21
N ARG A 240 -1.33 -8.12 -18.31
CA ARG A 240 0.10 -8.49 -18.28
C ARG A 240 0.45 -9.68 -17.36
N GLY A 241 -0.45 -10.65 -17.24
CA GLY A 241 -0.27 -11.84 -16.42
C GLY A 241 -0.87 -11.74 -15.02
N PHE A 242 -1.24 -10.54 -14.56
CA PHE A 242 -1.88 -10.33 -13.26
C PHE A 242 -3.40 -10.41 -13.37
N THR A 243 -4.02 -11.22 -12.52
CA THR A 243 -5.47 -11.30 -12.35
C THR A 243 -5.99 -10.02 -11.70
N SER A 244 -7.12 -9.51 -12.19
CA SER A 244 -7.79 -8.34 -11.64
C SER A 244 -8.06 -8.48 -10.14
N ALA A 245 -7.75 -7.45 -9.35
CA ALA A 245 -8.09 -7.36 -7.93
C ALA A 245 -9.57 -6.97 -7.68
N GLU A 246 -10.39 -6.96 -8.75
CA GLU A 246 -11.81 -6.66 -8.63
C GLU A 246 -12.51 -7.70 -7.75
N GLY A 247 -13.15 -7.22 -6.67
CA GLY A 247 -13.78 -8.06 -5.65
C GLY A 247 -12.88 -8.40 -4.45
N SER A 248 -11.60 -8.00 -4.47
CA SER A 248 -10.70 -8.07 -3.31
C SER A 248 -10.88 -6.83 -2.41
N TYR A 249 -11.88 -6.88 -1.54
CA TYR A 249 -12.12 -5.79 -0.58
C TYR A 249 -11.11 -5.76 0.58
N ALA A 250 -10.39 -6.86 0.83
CA ALA A 250 -9.31 -6.90 1.81
C ALA A 250 -8.17 -5.94 1.45
N ASN A 251 -8.00 -5.62 0.16
CA ASN A 251 -7.03 -4.65 -0.35
C ASN A 251 -7.43 -3.17 -0.09
N SER A 252 -8.10 -2.95 1.04
CA SER A 252 -8.44 -1.64 1.62
C SER A 252 -7.26 -1.05 2.38
N LEU A 253 -7.17 0.28 2.40
CA LEU A 253 -6.20 0.97 3.25
C LEU A 253 -6.86 1.33 4.59
N VAL A 254 -6.34 0.76 5.68
CA VAL A 254 -6.81 1.03 7.04
C VAL A 254 -5.83 1.98 7.73
N THR A 255 -6.29 3.15 8.16
CA THR A 255 -5.49 4.13 8.92
C THR A 255 -5.97 4.28 10.37
N TYR A 256 -5.42 5.24 11.12
CA TYR A 256 -5.96 5.55 12.45
C TYR A 256 -7.38 6.12 12.40
N ASN A 257 -7.73 6.80 11.32
CA ASN A 257 -8.95 7.60 11.25
C ASN A 257 -10.01 7.01 10.33
N ALA A 258 -9.61 6.23 9.32
CA ALA A 258 -10.53 5.71 8.32
C ALA A 258 -10.12 4.35 7.75
N VAL A 259 -11.09 3.68 7.14
CA VAL A 259 -10.88 2.59 6.19
C VAL A 259 -11.25 3.10 4.81
N TYR A 260 -10.27 3.25 3.93
CA TYR A 260 -10.49 3.55 2.51
C TYR A 260 -10.77 2.24 1.78
N LEU A 261 -12.04 2.01 1.46
CA LEU A 261 -12.58 0.76 0.91
C LEU A 261 -12.76 0.88 -0.60
N PRO A 262 -12.13 0.03 -1.44
CA PRO A 262 -12.35 0.06 -2.87
C PRO A 262 -13.79 -0.31 -3.22
N PHE A 263 -14.42 0.52 -4.05
CA PHE A 263 -15.69 0.21 -4.68
C PHE A 263 -15.46 -0.20 -6.13
N PHE A 264 -15.95 -1.39 -6.48
CA PHE A 264 -15.81 -2.00 -7.79
C PHE A 264 -17.09 -1.86 -8.63
N SER A 265 -17.17 -2.57 -9.75
CA SER A 265 -18.32 -2.49 -10.65
C SER A 265 -19.60 -3.09 -10.05
N ASN A 266 -19.47 -4.12 -9.19
CA ASN A 266 -20.58 -4.83 -8.59
C ASN A 266 -21.10 -4.13 -7.31
N GLN A 267 -22.12 -3.28 -7.47
CA GLN A 267 -22.68 -2.49 -6.37
C GLN A 267 -23.26 -3.33 -5.22
N THR A 268 -23.89 -4.46 -5.53
CA THR A 268 -24.42 -5.36 -4.49
C THR A 268 -23.29 -5.93 -3.63
N SER A 269 -22.18 -6.30 -4.24
CA SER A 269 -21.01 -6.80 -3.51
C SER A 269 -20.31 -5.67 -2.75
N ASN A 270 -20.24 -4.46 -3.33
CA ASN A 270 -19.69 -3.29 -2.64
C ASN A 270 -20.46 -3.02 -1.34
N GLN A 271 -21.80 -3.08 -1.39
CA GLN A 271 -22.63 -2.84 -0.21
C GLN A 271 -22.41 -3.91 0.86
N LYS A 272 -22.35 -5.19 0.48
CA LYS A 272 -22.08 -6.28 1.42
C LYS A 272 -20.74 -6.10 2.13
N ALA A 273 -19.69 -5.79 1.37
CA ALA A 273 -18.37 -5.53 1.95
C ALA A 273 -18.41 -4.31 2.87
N PHE A 274 -19.00 -3.20 2.42
CA PHE A 274 -19.16 -1.97 3.21
C PHE A 274 -19.86 -2.22 4.54
N ASP A 275 -20.93 -3.01 4.55
CA ASP A 275 -21.67 -3.34 5.78
C ASP A 275 -20.83 -4.16 6.76
N VAL A 276 -20.00 -5.09 6.26
CA VAL A 276 -19.05 -5.86 7.08
C VAL A 276 -17.97 -4.95 7.66
N PHE A 277 -17.35 -4.07 6.86
CA PHE A 277 -16.38 -3.12 7.39
C PHE A 277 -17.01 -2.22 8.45
N LYS A 278 -18.19 -1.67 8.17
CA LYS A 278 -18.89 -0.75 9.08
C LYS A 278 -19.30 -1.39 10.40
N SER A 279 -19.58 -2.69 10.43
CA SER A 279 -19.90 -3.43 11.66
C SER A 279 -18.65 -3.91 12.41
N SER A 280 -17.47 -3.84 11.80
CA SER A 280 -16.23 -4.43 12.31
C SER A 280 -15.20 -3.40 12.81
N THR A 281 -15.47 -2.10 12.68
CA THR A 281 -14.58 -1.03 13.15
C THR A 281 -15.35 0.23 13.55
N ASP A 282 -14.80 0.99 14.50
CA ASP A 282 -15.29 2.34 14.86
C ASP A 282 -14.72 3.44 13.95
N LYS A 283 -13.81 3.08 13.04
CA LYS A 283 -13.23 4.02 12.06
C LYS A 283 -14.27 4.40 11.02
N GLU A 284 -14.08 5.57 10.41
CA GLU A 284 -14.92 5.96 9.29
C GLU A 284 -14.63 5.08 8.07
N VAL A 285 -15.63 4.36 7.57
CA VAL A 285 -15.50 3.58 6.33
C VAL A 285 -15.82 4.47 5.14
N VAL A 286 -14.82 4.70 4.29
CA VAL A 286 -14.83 5.67 3.19
C VAL A 286 -14.72 4.94 1.85
N PRO A 287 -15.79 4.89 1.04
CA PRO A 287 -15.75 4.32 -0.29
C PRO A 287 -14.84 5.11 -1.24
N VAL A 288 -14.02 4.40 -2.02
CA VAL A 288 -13.15 4.95 -3.06
C VAL A 288 -13.45 4.27 -4.40
N HIS A 289 -14.03 5.02 -5.34
CA HIS A 289 -14.62 4.49 -6.57
C HIS A 289 -13.60 4.36 -7.70
N SER A 290 -12.65 5.28 -7.77
CA SER A 290 -11.61 5.31 -8.81
C SER A 290 -10.68 4.09 -8.71
N ALA A 291 -10.52 3.53 -7.51
CA ALA A 291 -9.79 2.28 -7.29
C ALA A 291 -10.38 1.11 -8.11
N GLY A 292 -11.70 1.11 -8.35
CA GLY A 292 -12.36 0.09 -9.16
C GLY A 292 -11.91 0.08 -10.63
N LYS A 293 -11.42 1.20 -11.16
CA LYS A 293 -10.84 1.27 -12.52
C LYS A 293 -9.41 0.72 -12.59
N LEU A 294 -8.68 0.77 -11.48
CA LEU A 294 -7.30 0.32 -11.39
C LEU A 294 -7.18 -1.16 -11.03
N ALA A 295 -8.24 -1.77 -10.50
CA ALA A 295 -8.26 -3.18 -10.09
C ALA A 295 -7.78 -4.15 -11.18
N VAL A 296 -8.03 -3.81 -12.46
CA VAL A 296 -7.58 -4.60 -13.62
C VAL A 296 -6.06 -4.75 -13.70
N LEU A 297 -5.30 -3.84 -13.09
CA LEU A 297 -3.83 -3.86 -13.05
C LEU A 297 -3.29 -4.91 -12.07
N GLY A 298 -4.14 -5.52 -11.24
CA GLY A 298 -3.76 -6.61 -10.34
C GLY A 298 -3.66 -6.25 -8.85
N GLY A 299 -4.03 -5.03 -8.48
CA GLY A 299 -4.05 -4.56 -7.09
C GLY A 299 -5.06 -3.44 -6.89
N SER A 300 -5.26 -3.04 -5.63
CA SER A 300 -6.16 -1.94 -5.26
C SER A 300 -5.47 -1.00 -4.26
N ILE A 301 -6.26 -0.25 -3.48
CA ILE A 301 -5.81 0.89 -2.67
C ILE A 301 -4.61 0.54 -1.78
N ARG A 302 -4.63 -0.62 -1.11
CA ARG A 302 -3.52 -1.00 -0.21
C ARG A 302 -2.21 -1.24 -0.96
N CYS A 303 -2.27 -1.86 -2.15
CA CYS A 303 -1.09 -2.06 -3.00
C CYS A 303 -0.52 -0.75 -3.57
N LEU A 304 -1.41 0.21 -3.85
CA LEU A 304 -1.05 1.52 -4.42
C LEU A 304 -0.40 2.47 -3.40
N THR A 305 -0.41 2.13 -2.11
CA THR A 305 -0.09 3.08 -1.04
C THR A 305 1.04 2.58 -0.15
N TRP A 306 2.02 3.46 0.09
CA TRP A 306 2.99 3.33 1.16
C TRP A 306 2.50 4.10 2.38
N GLN A 307 2.36 3.42 3.51
CA GLN A 307 1.76 3.97 4.73
C GLN A 307 2.81 4.12 5.82
N ILE A 308 2.83 5.29 6.46
CA ILE A 308 3.83 5.68 7.46
C ILE A 308 3.11 6.35 8.64
N ASP A 309 3.50 6.03 9.87
CA ASP A 309 3.07 6.79 11.05
C ASP A 309 3.60 8.23 10.92
N GLN A 310 2.75 9.24 11.13
CA GLN A 310 3.13 10.65 10.95
C GLN A 310 4.36 11.04 11.79
N ASP A 311 4.54 10.42 12.96
CA ASP A 311 5.63 10.77 13.90
C ASP A 311 6.91 10.00 13.56
N HIS A 312 6.86 9.07 12.61
CA HIS A 312 8.02 8.29 12.20
C HIS A 312 9.06 9.17 11.48
N PRO A 313 10.36 9.01 11.72
CA PRO A 313 11.41 9.82 11.08
C PRO A 313 11.37 9.85 9.54
N VAL A 314 10.86 8.78 8.92
CA VAL A 314 10.60 8.72 7.47
C VAL A 314 9.56 9.77 7.04
N ALA A 315 8.38 9.81 7.70
CA ALA A 315 7.34 10.80 7.41
C ALA A 315 7.86 12.23 7.64
N GLN A 316 8.59 12.44 8.73
CA GLN A 316 9.21 13.73 9.04
C GLN A 316 10.20 14.22 7.97
N SER A 317 10.85 13.29 7.26
CA SER A 317 11.74 13.65 6.14
C SER A 317 10.95 14.12 4.92
N LEU A 318 9.79 13.53 4.64
CA LEU A 318 8.90 13.98 3.58
C LEU A 318 8.35 15.39 3.85
N PHE A 319 7.93 15.67 5.09
CA PHE A 319 7.48 17.00 5.49
C PHE A 319 8.59 18.05 5.36
N ARG A 320 9.79 17.77 5.89
CA ARG A 320 10.93 18.70 5.74
C ARG A 320 11.29 18.96 4.29
N TYR A 321 11.22 17.94 3.43
CA TYR A 321 11.52 18.09 2.01
C TYR A 321 10.58 19.10 1.34
N ILE A 322 9.28 19.01 1.59
CA ILE A 322 8.30 19.93 1.00
C ILE A 322 8.36 21.34 1.61
N GLU A 323 8.69 21.46 2.90
CA GLU A 323 8.89 22.76 3.55
C GLU A 323 10.13 23.48 2.98
N GLY A 324 11.24 22.76 2.81
CA GLY A 324 12.47 23.32 2.25
C GLY A 324 12.43 23.57 0.74
N SER A 325 11.61 22.82 -0.02
CA SER A 325 11.45 23.05 -1.46
C SER A 325 10.56 24.27 -1.79
N GLY A 326 9.87 24.83 -0.80
CA GLY A 326 8.99 25.99 -0.97
C GLY A 326 9.72 27.34 -0.99
N ASP A 327 11.00 27.39 -0.61
CA ASP A 327 11.77 28.63 -0.42
C ASP A 327 12.59 29.05 -1.65
N ASP A 328 12.74 28.19 -2.67
CA ASP A 328 13.50 28.49 -3.90
C ASP A 328 12.74 29.34 -4.93
N GLY A 329 11.60 29.96 -4.53
CA GLY A 329 10.65 30.63 -5.43
C GLY A 329 10.36 32.11 -5.18
N GLN A 330 10.95 32.73 -4.16
CA GLN A 330 10.82 34.17 -3.89
C GLN A 330 12.17 34.75 -3.50
N ASP A 331 12.96 35.17 -4.49
CA ASP A 331 13.64 36.49 -4.47
C ASP A 331 14.63 36.61 -5.65
N ASN A 332 14.75 37.86 -6.11
CA ASN A 332 15.60 38.40 -7.18
C ASN A 332 14.98 38.41 -8.59
N ASP A 333 14.22 39.45 -8.90
CA ASP A 333 14.83 40.58 -9.62
C ASP A 333 13.95 41.84 -9.44
N ASP A 334 14.29 42.63 -8.42
CA ASP A 334 13.82 44.00 -8.25
C ASP A 334 14.71 44.93 -9.09
N GLY A 335 14.11 45.99 -9.60
CA GLY A 335 14.54 46.67 -10.82
C GLY A 335 15.93 47.31 -10.78
N SER A 336 16.65 47.18 -11.89
CA SER A 336 17.67 48.14 -12.29
C SER A 336 17.07 49.13 -13.30
N GLU A 337 16.59 50.27 -12.79
CA GLU A 337 16.48 51.50 -13.57
C GLU A 337 17.90 51.94 -13.96
N ASN A 338 18.20 51.93 -15.26
CA ASN A 338 19.38 52.60 -15.80
C ASN A 338 19.00 54.04 -16.13
N GLU A 339 19.39 54.97 -15.26
CA GLU A 339 19.73 56.34 -15.68
C GLU A 339 21.16 56.36 -16.21
N ASN A 340 21.31 56.59 -17.51
CA ASN A 340 22.29 57.51 -18.11
C ASN A 340 22.10 57.59 -19.63
#